data_AF-A0A5N5NKJ0-F1
#
_entry.id   AF-A0A5N5NKJ0-F1
#
_cell.length_a   1.000
_cell.length_b   1.000
_cell.length_c   1.000
_cell.angle_alpha   90.00
_cell.angle_beta   90.00
_cell.angle_gamma   90.00
#
_symmetry.space_group_name_H-M   'P 1'
#
loop_
_entity.id
_entity.type
_entity.pdbx_description
1 polymer ?
#
loop_
_entity_poly.entity_id
_entity_poly.type
_entity_poly.pdbx_seq_one_letter_code
_entity_poly.pdbx_strand_id
1 'polypeptide(L)'
;MAAVTAEDLKLELETFDIGCEEDSVLDRMLEQCMCHRMKGQDIVYEWVAFSTTKGQLKLSLNNLETFEHEVLNKRQKTKGSSKNNKFSTTTRDVHSIQDLIKAEEEEENLLDSYSTPGKGSQKRALTTPEHPKSKRSAARLPSPGLLFSPASFSPCATPSQKYSMRSARGEVVATFGAVQGPRWTGKGQTAVQVELLESWEESLTSSYKYMFQRLRDVRDVLTEKIDLLGEELRSHFNIEEFSPVSLPAQDTVSVLGQVCCDSNGKLNAQSVLLEASQEHGARQVPVDVSELKDYSLFPGQVVVLEGMNTSGSRFVASKLYEGVPLPFTPVHS
;
A
#
# COMPACT_ATOMS: atom_id res chain seq x y z
N MET A 1 -18.56 28.34 0.70
CA MET A 1 -17.67 29.52 0.72
C MET A 1 -18.36 30.59 -0.08
N ALA A 2 -18.55 31.80 0.46
CA ALA A 2 -19.14 32.89 -0.29
C ALA A 2 -18.29 33.16 -1.55
N ALA A 3 -18.92 33.40 -2.69
CA ALA A 3 -18.21 33.75 -3.91
C ALA A 3 -17.57 35.13 -3.71
N VAL A 4 -16.25 35.23 -3.93
CA VAL A 4 -15.53 36.51 -3.89
C VAL A 4 -15.95 37.30 -5.12
N THR A 5 -16.54 38.48 -4.93
CA THR A 5 -16.92 39.37 -6.04
C THR A 5 -15.85 40.45 -6.25
N ALA A 6 -15.80 41.03 -7.45
CA ALA A 6 -14.89 42.14 -7.76
C ALA A 6 -15.18 43.38 -6.90
N GLU A 7 -16.45 43.58 -6.52
CA GLU A 7 -16.87 44.68 -5.65
C GLU A 7 -16.32 44.51 -4.22
N ASP A 8 -16.30 43.29 -3.69
CA ASP A 8 -15.73 43.00 -2.37
C ASP A 8 -14.22 43.27 -2.34
N LEU A 9 -13.49 42.89 -3.39
CA LEU A 9 -12.05 43.14 -3.50
C LEU A 9 -11.74 44.64 -3.57
N LYS A 10 -12.58 45.41 -4.29
CA LYS A 10 -12.41 46.85 -4.41
C LYS A 10 -12.59 47.55 -3.05
N LEU A 11 -13.60 47.15 -2.28
CA LEU A 11 -13.87 47.71 -0.95
C LEU A 11 -12.73 47.40 0.04
N GLU A 12 -12.19 46.18 -0.01
CA GLU A 12 -11.02 45.80 0.80
C GLU A 12 -9.76 46.57 0.39
N LEU A 13 -9.54 46.82 -0.90
CA LEU A 13 -8.40 47.62 -1.38
C LEU A 13 -8.52 49.11 -1.00
N GLU A 14 -9.72 49.67 -1.05
CA GLU A 14 -10.00 51.04 -0.58
C GLU A 14 -9.71 51.21 0.92
N THR A 15 -9.90 50.15 1.72
CA THR A 15 -9.57 50.18 3.16
C THR A 15 -8.08 50.43 3.43
N PHE A 16 -7.19 50.15 2.47
CA PHE A 16 -5.75 50.38 2.58
C PHE A 16 -5.24 51.54 1.71
N ASP A 17 -6.13 52.40 1.22
CA ASP A 17 -5.81 53.50 0.29
C ASP A 17 -5.08 53.02 -1.00
N ILE A 18 -5.33 51.77 -1.42
CA ILE A 18 -4.76 51.21 -2.65
C ILE A 18 -5.73 51.48 -3.81
N GLY A 19 -5.47 52.56 -4.56
CA GLY A 19 -6.24 52.89 -5.75
C GLY A 19 -6.04 51.83 -6.85
N CYS A 20 -7.13 51.18 -7.26
CA CYS A 20 -7.16 50.29 -8.42
C CYS A 20 -8.03 50.92 -9.51
N GLU A 21 -7.41 51.47 -10.55
CA GLU A 21 -8.11 52.15 -11.66
C GLU A 21 -8.31 51.24 -12.89
N GLU A 22 -7.61 50.10 -12.95
CA GLU A 22 -7.72 49.13 -14.05
C GLU A 22 -8.52 47.90 -13.62
N ASP A 23 -9.64 47.64 -14.30
CA ASP A 23 -10.47 46.45 -14.09
C ASP A 23 -9.69 45.14 -14.35
N SER A 24 -8.70 45.17 -15.25
CA SER A 24 -7.82 44.03 -15.55
C SER A 24 -6.99 43.55 -14.35
N VAL A 25 -6.64 44.47 -13.43
CA VAL A 25 -5.87 44.17 -12.22
C VAL A 25 -6.77 43.48 -11.17
N LEU A 26 -8.03 43.93 -11.06
CA LEU A 26 -9.02 43.28 -10.21
C LEU A 26 -9.36 41.87 -10.70
N ASP A 27 -9.55 41.70 -12.00
CA ASP A 27 -9.78 40.39 -12.61
C ASP A 27 -8.64 39.42 -12.30
N ARG A 28 -7.38 39.89 -12.37
CA ARG A 28 -6.22 39.06 -12.04
C ARG A 28 -6.16 38.70 -10.55
N MET A 29 -6.49 39.61 -9.64
CA MET A 29 -6.57 39.28 -8.20
C MET A 29 -7.71 38.31 -7.90
N LEU A 30 -8.84 38.43 -8.60
CA LEU A 30 -9.98 37.52 -8.46
C LEU A 30 -9.60 36.12 -8.96
N GLU A 31 -8.92 36.01 -10.09
CA GLU A 31 -8.33 34.76 -10.59
C GLU A 31 -7.40 34.13 -9.55
N GLN A 32 -6.50 34.91 -8.94
CA GLN A 32 -5.60 34.43 -7.89
C GLN A 32 -6.35 33.95 -6.63
N CYS A 33 -7.45 34.62 -6.23
CA CYS A 33 -8.30 34.15 -5.14
C CYS A 33 -8.88 32.76 -5.43
N MET A 34 -9.36 32.55 -6.66
CA MET A 34 -9.93 31.28 -7.10
C MET A 34 -8.87 30.17 -7.16
N CYS A 35 -7.72 30.43 -7.80
CA CYS A 35 -6.63 29.47 -7.96
C CYS A 35 -6.03 29.04 -6.62
N HIS A 36 -5.91 29.96 -5.66
CA HIS A 36 -5.30 29.68 -4.35
C HIS A 36 -6.31 29.43 -3.22
N ARG A 37 -7.61 29.39 -3.53
CA ARG A 37 -8.72 29.20 -2.58
C ARG A 37 -8.66 30.16 -1.38
N MET A 38 -8.42 31.44 -1.65
CA MET A 38 -8.35 32.50 -0.63
C MET A 38 -9.59 33.39 -0.65
N LYS A 39 -9.93 34.00 0.49
CA LYS A 39 -10.96 35.03 0.56
C LYS A 39 -10.40 36.37 0.05
N GLY A 40 -11.27 37.26 -0.42
CA GLY A 40 -10.86 38.59 -0.90
C GLY A 40 -10.04 39.37 0.12
N GLN A 41 -10.46 39.35 1.37
CA GLN A 41 -9.73 39.98 2.49
C GLN A 41 -8.32 39.38 2.68
N ASP A 42 -8.20 38.04 2.63
CA ASP A 42 -6.92 37.35 2.84
C ASP A 42 -5.91 37.69 1.74
N ILE A 43 -6.34 37.80 0.47
CA ILE A 43 -5.43 38.15 -0.63
C ILE A 43 -4.95 39.60 -0.53
N VAL A 44 -5.81 40.53 -0.09
CA VAL A 44 -5.45 41.94 0.06
C VAL A 44 -4.45 42.11 1.20
N TYR A 45 -4.62 41.40 2.31
CA TYR A 45 -3.67 41.44 3.43
C TYR A 45 -2.29 40.90 3.04
N GLU A 46 -2.24 39.80 2.32
CA GLU A 46 -0.99 39.22 1.83
C GLU A 46 -0.32 40.14 0.80
N TRP A 47 -1.11 40.77 -0.07
CA TRP A 47 -0.60 41.77 -1.01
C TRP A 47 -0.01 42.98 -0.29
N VAL A 48 -0.69 43.53 0.73
CA VAL A 48 -0.19 44.67 1.53
C VAL A 48 1.09 44.30 2.28
N ALA A 49 1.17 43.09 2.84
CA ALA A 49 2.37 42.61 3.50
C ALA A 49 3.55 42.45 2.53
N PHE A 50 3.29 41.90 1.34
CA PHE A 50 4.28 41.76 0.27
C PHE A 50 4.78 43.11 -0.25
N SER A 51 3.85 44.02 -0.57
CA SER A 51 4.18 45.34 -1.09
C SER A 51 5.01 46.14 -0.08
N THR A 52 4.67 46.07 1.21
CA THR A 52 5.40 46.73 2.29
C THR A 52 6.82 46.17 2.44
N THR A 53 6.97 44.84 2.39
CA THR A 53 8.29 44.18 2.50
C THR A 53 9.23 44.54 1.35
N LYS A 54 8.69 44.85 0.16
CA LYS A 54 9.44 45.21 -1.04
C LYS A 54 9.58 46.73 -1.25
N GLY A 55 9.16 47.55 -0.29
CA GLY A 55 9.31 49.01 -0.35
C GLY A 55 8.13 49.74 -1.01
N GLN A 56 6.90 49.35 -0.67
CA GLN A 56 5.63 49.93 -1.15
C GLN A 56 5.46 49.88 -2.67
N LEU A 57 5.37 48.66 -3.20
CA LEU A 57 5.04 48.43 -4.60
C LEU A 57 3.61 48.88 -4.92
N LYS A 58 3.44 49.56 -6.06
CA LYS A 58 2.11 49.89 -6.60
C LYS A 58 1.42 48.64 -7.11
N LEU A 59 0.09 48.62 -6.98
CA LEU A 59 -0.74 47.56 -7.54
C LEU A 59 -0.74 47.65 -9.07
N SER A 60 -0.11 46.68 -9.73
CA SER A 60 -0.05 46.54 -11.19
C SER A 60 0.02 45.07 -11.56
N LEU A 61 -0.36 44.72 -12.80
CA LEU A 61 -0.35 43.34 -13.28
C LEU A 61 1.03 42.66 -13.11
N ASN A 62 2.10 43.37 -13.46
CA ASN A 62 3.46 42.84 -13.40
C ASN A 62 3.92 42.56 -11.94
N ASN A 63 3.48 43.40 -11.00
CA ASN A 63 3.79 43.19 -9.59
C ASN A 63 2.91 42.09 -8.97
N LEU A 64 1.68 41.89 -9.45
CA LEU A 64 0.81 40.78 -9.06
C LEU A 64 1.35 39.42 -9.53
N GLU A 65 1.95 39.36 -10.72
CA GLU A 65 2.65 38.16 -11.20
C GLU A 65 3.87 37.84 -10.31
N THR A 66 4.62 38.87 -9.91
CA THR A 66 5.76 38.71 -9.00
C THR A 66 5.30 38.23 -7.61
N PHE A 67 4.19 38.78 -7.10
CA PHE A 67 3.55 38.34 -5.85
C PHE A 67 3.10 36.88 -5.91
N GLU A 68 2.46 36.47 -7.01
CA GLU A 68 2.04 35.09 -7.22
C GLU A 68 3.21 34.12 -7.16
N HIS A 69 4.30 34.44 -7.87
CA HIS A 69 5.48 33.58 -7.94
C HIS A 69 6.25 33.52 -6.60
N GLU A 70 6.39 34.66 -5.91
CA GLU A 70 7.19 34.72 -4.68
C GLU A 70 6.45 34.27 -3.42
N VAL A 71 5.13 34.49 -3.35
CA VAL A 71 4.32 34.27 -2.13
C VAL A 71 3.32 33.13 -2.34
N LEU A 72 2.43 33.25 -3.33
CA LEU A 72 1.30 32.31 -3.47
C LEU A 72 1.74 30.91 -3.91
N ASN A 73 2.69 30.81 -4.86
CA ASN A 73 3.21 29.54 -5.36
C ASN A 73 4.13 28.82 -4.36
N LYS A 74 4.84 29.57 -3.50
CA LYS A 74 5.63 28.96 -2.42
C LYS A 74 4.74 28.41 -1.31
N ARG A 75 3.56 28.99 -1.09
CA ARG A 75 2.59 28.54 -0.10
C ARG A 75 1.94 27.20 -0.46
N GLN A 76 1.76 26.92 -1.76
CA GLN A 76 1.38 25.58 -2.21
C GLN A 76 2.50 24.54 -1.96
N LYS A 77 3.77 24.95 -2.09
CA LYS A 77 4.93 24.08 -1.78
C LYS A 77 5.14 23.87 -0.27
N THR A 78 4.79 24.80 0.59
CA THR A 78 4.92 24.61 2.05
C THR A 78 3.81 23.76 2.68
N LYS A 79 2.68 23.56 1.97
CA LYS A 79 1.66 22.55 2.36
C LYS A 79 2.00 21.12 1.90
N GLY A 80 3.07 20.94 1.11
CA GLY A 80 3.56 19.64 0.71
C GLY A 80 5.05 19.72 0.42
N SER A 81 5.86 19.40 1.42
CA SER A 81 7.33 19.32 1.36
C SER A 81 8.10 20.65 1.47
N SER A 82 8.48 21.01 2.71
CA SER A 82 9.90 21.25 3.05
C SER A 82 10.05 21.54 4.55
N LYS A 83 10.69 20.64 5.30
CA LYS A 83 11.64 21.07 6.34
C LYS A 83 13.04 20.78 5.81
N ASN A 84 13.53 21.69 4.96
CA ASN A 84 14.97 21.85 4.75
C ASN A 84 15.58 22.29 6.09
N ASN A 85 16.12 21.32 6.83
CA ASN A 85 16.78 21.57 8.10
C ASN A 85 18.17 22.17 7.84
N LYS A 86 18.23 23.50 7.74
CA LYS A 86 19.48 24.23 7.96
C LYS A 86 19.84 24.07 9.43
N PHE A 87 20.76 23.17 9.72
CA PHE A 87 21.39 23.03 11.03
C PHE A 87 22.17 24.31 11.36
N SER A 88 21.58 25.17 12.17
CA SER A 88 22.31 26.14 12.99
C SER A 88 22.34 25.60 14.42
N THR A 89 23.54 25.45 14.93
CA THR A 89 23.86 24.95 16.27
C THR A 89 23.42 25.98 17.32
N THR A 90 22.16 25.88 17.77
CA THR A 90 21.70 26.59 18.97
C THR A 90 20.97 25.60 19.86
N THR A 91 21.38 25.50 21.12
CA THR A 91 20.81 24.63 22.15
C THR A 91 19.31 24.87 22.29
N ARG A 92 18.48 23.88 21.95
CA ARG A 92 17.02 23.96 22.08
C ARG A 92 16.59 23.79 23.53
N ASP A 93 15.61 24.58 23.94
CA ASP A 93 14.96 24.51 25.26
C ASP A 93 14.24 23.16 25.45
N VAL A 94 14.19 22.69 26.69
CA VAL A 94 13.65 21.38 27.11
C VAL A 94 12.18 21.22 26.70
N HIS A 95 11.40 22.31 26.65
CA HIS A 95 10.01 22.29 26.18
C HIS A 95 9.89 21.97 24.69
N SER A 96 10.84 22.41 23.86
CA SER A 96 10.86 22.12 22.42
C SER A 96 11.09 20.63 22.13
N ILE A 97 11.75 19.90 23.03
CA ILE A 97 12.00 18.45 22.90
C ILE A 97 10.74 17.67 23.28
N GLN A 98 10.01 18.12 24.29
CA GLN A 98 8.74 17.50 24.70
C GLN A 98 7.69 17.60 23.58
N ASP A 99 7.62 18.74 22.89
CA ASP A 99 6.72 18.94 21.75
C ASP A 99 7.09 18.08 20.54
N LEU A 100 8.40 17.83 20.31
CA LEU A 100 8.88 16.93 19.27
C LEU A 100 8.50 15.47 19.54
N ILE A 101 8.65 15.01 20.78
CA ILE A 101 8.27 13.65 21.18
C ILE A 101 6.76 13.45 21.05
N LYS A 102 5.98 14.47 21.43
CA LYS A 102 4.52 14.43 21.33
C LYS A 102 4.05 14.43 19.88
N ALA A 103 4.74 15.18 19.01
CA ALA A 103 4.49 15.16 17.58
C ALA A 103 4.85 13.81 16.93
N GLU A 104 5.96 13.17 17.32
CA GLU A 104 6.32 11.82 16.88
C GLU A 104 5.27 10.78 17.32
N GLU A 105 4.78 10.87 18.56
CA GLU A 105 3.75 9.96 19.09
C GLU A 105 2.39 10.15 18.37
N GLU A 106 2.03 11.38 18.01
CA GLU A 106 0.85 11.67 17.18
C GLU A 106 1.00 11.19 15.74
N GLU A 107 2.21 11.27 15.16
CA GLU A 107 2.52 10.80 13.81
C GLU A 107 2.51 9.26 13.73
N GLU A 108 3.09 8.56 14.70
CA GLU A 108 3.00 7.09 14.78
C GLU A 108 1.54 6.61 14.90
N ASN A 109 0.72 7.31 15.69
CA ASN A 109 -0.69 6.98 15.87
C ASN A 109 -1.51 7.23 14.58
N LEU A 110 -1.16 8.26 13.80
CA LEU A 110 -1.72 8.48 12.47
C LEU A 110 -1.28 7.39 11.47
N LEU A 111 -0.03 6.94 11.51
CA LEU A 111 0.48 5.87 10.65
C LEU A 111 -0.21 4.51 10.93
N ASP A 112 -0.46 4.19 12.20
CA ASP A 112 -1.18 2.97 12.60
C ASP A 112 -2.63 2.92 12.07
N SER A 113 -3.23 4.09 11.80
CA SER A 113 -4.58 4.20 11.20
C SER A 113 -4.64 3.74 9.74
N TYR A 114 -3.48 3.63 9.06
CA TYR A 114 -3.37 3.14 7.68
C TYR A 114 -2.95 1.66 7.61
N SER A 115 -2.65 1.02 8.74
CA SER A 115 -2.38 -0.42 8.78
C SER A 115 -3.67 -1.23 8.75
N THR A 116 -3.72 -2.26 7.89
CA THR A 116 -4.83 -3.22 7.84
C THR A 116 -4.43 -4.57 8.45
N PRO A 117 -5.25 -5.15 9.34
CA PRO A 117 -6.54 -4.64 9.81
C PRO A 117 -6.37 -3.53 10.86
N GLY A 118 -7.19 -2.47 10.79
CA GLY A 118 -7.16 -1.35 11.73
C GLY A 118 -7.49 -1.81 13.15
N LYS A 119 -6.54 -1.68 14.08
CA LYS A 119 -6.73 -2.04 15.49
C LYS A 119 -7.08 -0.78 16.30
N GLY A 120 -8.19 -0.82 17.04
CA GLY A 120 -8.49 0.17 18.07
C GLY A 120 -7.43 0.19 19.17
N SER A 121 -7.38 1.29 19.93
CA SER A 121 -6.37 1.59 20.98
C SER A 121 -6.10 0.40 21.90
N GLN A 122 -5.00 -0.32 21.65
CA GLN A 122 -4.46 -1.32 22.56
C GLN A 122 -3.35 -0.69 23.40
N LYS A 123 -3.39 -0.87 24.73
CA LYS A 123 -2.34 -0.43 25.67
C LYS A 123 -0.98 -1.16 25.51
N ARG A 124 -0.80 -1.94 24.44
CA ARG A 124 0.45 -2.66 24.14
C ARG A 124 0.55 -2.93 22.64
N ALA A 125 1.65 -2.47 22.03
CA ALA A 125 1.98 -2.76 20.64
C ALA A 125 2.19 -4.27 20.45
N LEU A 126 1.39 -4.88 19.57
CA LEU A 126 1.57 -6.26 19.11
C LEU A 126 2.52 -6.26 17.90
N THR A 127 3.78 -6.61 18.11
CA THR A 127 4.73 -6.86 17.02
C THR A 127 4.91 -8.36 16.83
N THR A 128 4.53 -8.89 15.67
CA THR A 128 5.05 -10.16 15.15
C THR A 128 6.09 -9.88 14.07
N PRO A 129 7.24 -10.58 14.04
CA PRO A 129 7.58 -11.73 14.89
C PRO A 129 7.94 -11.34 16.33
N GLU A 130 7.47 -12.15 17.29
CA GLU A 130 7.61 -11.92 18.73
C GLU A 130 9.07 -12.03 19.21
N HIS A 131 9.84 -10.95 19.09
CA HIS A 131 11.08 -10.83 19.87
C HIS A 131 10.76 -10.25 21.26
N PRO A 132 11.04 -10.97 22.36
CA PRO A 132 10.89 -10.40 23.70
C PRO A 132 11.89 -9.25 23.86
N LYS A 133 11.40 -8.01 23.86
CA LYS A 133 12.19 -6.83 24.21
C LYS A 133 12.76 -7.03 25.63
N SER A 134 14.09 -6.92 25.75
CA SER A 134 14.80 -7.05 27.02
C SER A 134 14.25 -6.06 28.03
N LYS A 135 13.86 -6.53 29.22
CA LYS A 135 13.44 -5.70 30.38
C LYS A 135 14.57 -4.86 30.99
N ARG A 136 15.64 -4.56 30.23
CA ARG A 136 16.74 -3.69 30.69
C ARG A 136 16.50 -2.20 30.37
N SER A 137 15.28 -1.80 30.02
CA SER A 137 14.83 -0.39 30.14
C SER A 137 14.03 -0.18 31.43
N ALA A 138 14.51 -0.74 32.54
CA ALA A 138 14.07 -0.35 33.87
C ALA A 138 14.87 0.88 34.30
N ALA A 139 14.46 2.05 33.83
CA ALA A 139 14.62 3.34 34.52
C ALA A 139 13.73 4.39 33.84
N ARG A 140 12.42 4.14 33.73
CA ARG A 140 11.44 5.23 33.67
C ARG A 140 11.21 5.69 35.11
N LEU A 141 12.18 6.42 35.66
CA LEU A 141 12.01 7.21 36.87
C LEU A 141 12.15 8.69 36.50
N PRO A 142 11.31 9.58 37.03
CA PRO A 142 11.42 11.01 36.85
C PRO A 142 12.49 11.53 37.80
N SER A 143 13.77 11.39 37.44
CA SER A 143 14.87 12.02 38.18
C SER A 143 15.95 12.53 37.21
N PRO A 144 16.30 13.83 37.23
CA PRO A 144 17.18 14.47 36.26
C PRO A 144 18.68 14.25 36.59
N GLY A 145 19.09 13.00 36.77
CA GLY A 145 20.43 12.69 37.30
C GLY A 145 21.20 11.57 36.61
N LEU A 146 20.70 10.99 35.51
CA LEU A 146 21.49 10.04 34.73
C LEU A 146 22.23 10.79 33.62
N LEU A 147 23.49 11.10 33.90
CA LEU A 147 24.48 11.49 32.89
C LEU A 147 24.51 10.40 31.82
N PHE A 148 23.91 10.68 30.66
CA PHE A 148 24.12 9.90 29.45
C PHE A 148 25.62 9.97 29.11
N SER A 149 26.38 8.97 29.55
CA SER A 149 27.72 8.76 29.00
C SER A 149 27.58 8.35 27.53
N PRO A 150 28.43 8.83 26.60
CA PRO A 150 28.31 8.59 25.15
C PRO A 150 28.37 7.11 24.69
N ALA A 151 28.48 6.15 25.61
CA ALA A 151 28.59 4.72 25.32
C ALA A 151 27.27 4.06 24.86
N SER A 152 26.13 4.76 24.84
CA SER A 152 24.84 4.20 24.41
C SER A 152 24.66 4.09 22.88
N PHE A 153 25.62 4.57 22.08
CA PHE A 153 25.67 4.37 20.62
C PHE A 153 26.89 3.58 20.16
N SER A 154 27.47 2.74 21.02
CA SER A 154 28.44 1.75 20.56
C SER A 154 27.70 0.61 19.86
N PRO A 155 28.10 0.17 18.66
CA PRO A 155 27.46 -0.95 17.98
C PRO A 155 27.45 -2.15 18.92
N CYS A 156 26.28 -2.77 19.10
CA CYS A 156 26.15 -3.99 19.88
C CYS A 156 26.85 -5.13 19.13
N ALA A 157 28.18 -5.19 19.26
CA ALA A 157 29.06 -6.15 18.60
C ALA A 157 29.12 -7.49 19.36
N THR A 158 28.05 -7.88 20.06
CA THR A 158 28.00 -9.19 20.72
C THR A 158 27.15 -10.15 19.89
N PRO A 159 27.74 -11.23 19.34
CA PRO A 159 26.96 -12.33 18.76
C PRO A 159 25.88 -12.77 19.75
N SER A 160 24.69 -13.10 19.26
CA SER A 160 23.54 -13.47 20.11
C SER A 160 23.92 -14.56 21.12
N GLN A 161 24.09 -14.18 22.39
CA GLN A 161 24.44 -15.11 23.46
C GLN A 161 23.41 -16.25 23.59
N LYS A 162 22.13 -15.95 23.37
CA LYS A 162 21.06 -16.95 23.35
C LYS A 162 21.26 -18.00 22.27
N TYR A 163 21.71 -17.60 21.08
CA TYR A 163 21.99 -18.53 20.00
C TYR A 163 23.21 -19.41 20.33
N SER A 164 24.28 -18.83 20.88
CA SER A 164 25.51 -19.57 21.22
C SER A 164 25.31 -20.57 22.37
N MET A 165 24.39 -20.27 23.30
CA MET A 165 24.08 -21.11 24.46
C MET A 165 22.98 -22.15 24.20
N ARG A 166 22.50 -22.30 22.95
CA ARG A 166 21.45 -23.28 22.64
C ARG A 166 21.95 -24.71 22.87
N SER A 167 21.13 -25.52 23.54
CA SER A 167 21.43 -26.93 23.84
C SER A 167 21.12 -27.86 22.67
N ALA A 168 20.13 -27.52 21.84
CA ALA A 168 19.66 -28.32 20.70
C ALA A 168 20.60 -28.25 19.46
N ARG A 169 21.92 -28.22 19.65
CA ARG A 169 22.86 -28.20 18.52
C ARG A 169 22.95 -29.57 17.89
N GLY A 170 22.46 -29.69 16.65
CA GLY A 170 22.54 -30.92 15.86
C GLY A 170 21.39 -31.90 16.12
N GLU A 171 20.36 -31.48 16.85
CA GLU A 171 19.15 -32.28 17.07
C GLU A 171 18.36 -32.42 15.76
N VAL A 172 17.99 -33.67 15.43
CA VAL A 172 17.17 -33.97 14.25
C VAL A 172 15.70 -33.85 14.64
N VAL A 173 15.01 -32.84 14.10
CA VAL A 173 13.60 -32.55 14.43
C VAL A 173 12.59 -33.16 13.46
N ALA A 174 13.04 -33.64 12.29
CA ALA A 174 12.21 -34.30 11.29
C ALA A 174 13.06 -35.21 10.39
N THR A 175 12.44 -36.25 9.84
CA THR A 175 13.05 -37.20 8.89
C THR A 175 12.08 -37.55 7.78
N PHE A 176 12.58 -37.75 6.55
CA PHE A 176 11.78 -38.16 5.40
C PHE A 176 12.57 -39.19 4.58
N GLY A 177 11.88 -40.21 4.06
CA GLY A 177 12.49 -41.29 3.28
C GLY A 177 13.43 -42.19 4.10
N ALA A 178 14.33 -42.89 3.40
CA ALA A 178 15.33 -43.75 4.03
C ALA A 178 16.55 -42.93 4.47
N VAL A 179 16.69 -42.72 5.78
CA VAL A 179 17.78 -41.93 6.38
C VAL A 179 18.86 -42.82 6.99
N GLN A 180 20.14 -42.50 6.76
CA GLN A 180 21.31 -43.23 7.27
C GLN A 180 21.84 -42.71 8.62
N GLY A 181 20.97 -42.08 9.43
CA GLY A 181 21.34 -41.49 10.72
C GLY A 181 21.83 -40.03 10.62
N PRO A 182 22.45 -39.47 11.69
CA PRO A 182 22.74 -38.04 11.80
C PRO A 182 23.96 -37.58 10.99
N ARG A 183 24.75 -38.51 10.42
CA ARG A 183 25.98 -38.19 9.69
C ARG A 183 25.71 -38.10 8.19
N TRP A 184 25.66 -36.87 7.68
CA TRP A 184 25.53 -36.59 6.25
C TRP A 184 26.89 -36.33 5.62
N THR A 185 27.23 -37.05 4.55
CA THR A 185 28.49 -36.88 3.80
C THR A 185 28.23 -36.90 2.30
N GLY A 186 28.65 -35.87 1.57
CA GLY A 186 28.67 -35.83 0.10
C GLY A 186 30.00 -36.34 -0.48
N LYS A 187 30.03 -36.64 -1.78
CA LYS A 187 31.23 -37.12 -2.49
C LYS A 187 32.20 -36.00 -2.95
N GLY A 188 31.87 -34.73 -2.73
CA GLY A 188 32.67 -33.60 -3.25
C GLY A 188 32.39 -33.28 -4.72
N GLN A 189 33.31 -32.56 -5.38
CA GLN A 189 33.13 -31.96 -6.73
C GLN A 189 33.23 -32.95 -7.91
N THR A 190 33.15 -34.25 -7.69
CA THR A 190 33.33 -35.22 -8.79
C THR A 190 32.01 -35.37 -9.56
N ALA A 191 31.86 -34.54 -10.61
CA ALA A 191 30.74 -34.50 -11.55
C ALA A 191 29.40 -33.98 -10.99
N VAL A 192 29.30 -32.67 -10.77
CA VAL A 192 28.02 -31.98 -10.53
C VAL A 192 27.63 -31.25 -11.82
N GLN A 193 26.48 -31.62 -12.40
CA GLN A 193 25.83 -30.85 -13.46
C GLN A 193 24.78 -29.94 -12.81
N VAL A 194 24.91 -28.64 -13.03
CA VAL A 194 23.93 -27.64 -12.61
C VAL A 194 23.45 -26.94 -13.87
N GLU A 195 22.19 -27.13 -14.19
CA GLU A 195 21.54 -26.50 -15.32
C GLU A 195 20.36 -25.66 -14.82
N LEU A 196 20.14 -24.51 -15.46
CA LEU A 196 18.97 -23.70 -15.20
C LEU A 196 17.80 -24.33 -15.96
N LEU A 197 16.76 -24.74 -15.23
CA LEU A 197 15.59 -25.41 -15.80
C LEU A 197 14.72 -24.45 -16.63
N GLU A 198 14.64 -23.20 -16.21
CA GLU A 198 13.80 -22.15 -16.82
C GLU A 198 14.58 -21.30 -17.83
N SER A 199 13.84 -20.72 -18.78
CA SER A 199 14.38 -19.84 -19.82
C SER A 199 14.99 -18.56 -19.22
N TRP A 200 15.99 -17.98 -19.91
CA TRP A 200 16.56 -16.69 -19.54
C TRP A 200 15.54 -15.53 -19.63
N GLU A 201 14.44 -15.73 -20.36
CA GLU A 201 13.35 -14.76 -20.51
C GLU A 201 12.51 -14.63 -19.22
N GLU A 202 12.47 -15.68 -18.39
CA GLU A 202 11.70 -15.72 -17.13
C GLU A 202 12.55 -15.37 -15.91
N SER A 203 13.87 -15.38 -16.08
CA SER A 203 14.83 -15.09 -15.02
C SER A 203 15.14 -13.59 -14.94
N LEU A 204 15.09 -13.01 -13.74
CA LEU A 204 15.44 -11.60 -13.46
C LEU A 204 16.96 -11.33 -13.57
N THR A 205 17.56 -11.66 -14.71
CA THR A 205 19.01 -11.56 -14.98
C THR A 205 19.46 -10.15 -15.35
N SER A 206 18.53 -9.27 -15.70
CA SER A 206 18.79 -7.88 -16.08
C SER A 206 18.10 -6.89 -15.15
N SER A 207 18.60 -5.66 -15.12
CA SER A 207 17.98 -4.58 -14.34
C SER A 207 16.59 -4.26 -14.89
N TYR A 208 15.55 -4.61 -14.13
CA TYR A 208 14.16 -4.27 -14.45
C TYR A 208 13.76 -2.93 -13.78
N LYS A 209 12.90 -2.15 -14.42
CA LYS A 209 12.32 -0.94 -13.82
C LYS A 209 11.10 -1.34 -12.96
N TYR A 210 11.32 -1.42 -11.66
CA TYR A 210 10.29 -1.68 -10.65
C TYR A 210 9.79 -0.37 -10.02
N MET A 211 8.85 -0.44 -9.06
CA MET A 211 8.21 0.68 -8.34
C MET A 211 7.10 1.46 -9.07
N PHE A 212 6.72 1.08 -10.29
CA PHE A 212 5.50 1.61 -10.93
C PHE A 212 4.80 0.50 -11.71
N GLN A 213 3.53 0.27 -11.39
CA GLN A 213 2.68 -0.70 -12.09
C GLN A 213 1.42 0.01 -12.57
N ARG A 214 1.07 -0.18 -13.84
CA ARG A 214 -0.20 0.32 -14.37
C ARG A 214 -1.29 -0.69 -13.99
N LEU A 215 -2.42 -0.20 -13.49
CA LEU A 215 -3.55 -1.05 -13.11
C LEU A 215 -4.08 -1.89 -14.28
N ARG A 216 -3.94 -1.38 -15.52
CA ARG A 216 -4.27 -2.12 -16.74
C ARG A 216 -3.37 -3.35 -16.89
N ASP A 217 -2.06 -3.18 -16.78
CA ASP A 217 -1.09 -4.27 -16.90
C ASP A 217 -1.35 -5.33 -15.80
N VAL A 218 -1.66 -4.90 -14.57
CA VAL A 218 -2.05 -5.82 -13.48
C VAL A 218 -3.32 -6.60 -13.81
N ARG A 219 -4.37 -5.92 -14.29
CA ARG A 219 -5.60 -6.57 -14.73
C ARG A 219 -5.33 -7.57 -15.84
N ASP A 220 -4.53 -7.21 -16.83
CA ASP A 220 -4.26 -8.05 -18.00
C ASP A 220 -3.56 -9.36 -17.57
N VAL A 221 -2.58 -9.28 -16.67
CA VAL A 221 -1.92 -10.47 -16.09
C VAL A 221 -2.89 -11.33 -15.26
N LEU A 222 -3.81 -10.71 -14.50
CA LEU A 222 -4.81 -11.45 -13.73
C LEU A 222 -5.81 -12.18 -14.63
N THR A 223 -6.27 -11.52 -15.69
CA THR A 223 -7.15 -12.11 -16.71
C THR A 223 -6.45 -13.25 -17.43
N GLU A 224 -5.23 -13.02 -17.94
CA GLU A 224 -4.43 -14.04 -18.62
C GLU A 224 -4.20 -15.27 -17.73
N LYS A 225 -3.95 -15.08 -16.43
CA LYS A 225 -3.83 -16.19 -15.49
C LYS A 225 -5.10 -17.03 -15.38
N ILE A 226 -6.28 -16.40 -15.37
CA ILE A 226 -7.57 -17.12 -15.31
C ILE A 226 -7.79 -17.89 -16.62
N ASP A 227 -7.55 -17.25 -17.76
CA ASP A 227 -7.82 -17.83 -19.08
C ASP A 227 -6.85 -18.96 -19.41
N LEU A 228 -5.54 -18.79 -19.17
CA LEU A 228 -4.53 -19.83 -19.41
C LEU A 228 -4.80 -21.10 -18.60
N LEU A 229 -5.07 -20.95 -17.29
CA LEU A 229 -5.39 -22.12 -16.46
C LEU A 229 -6.77 -22.68 -16.82
N GLY A 230 -7.72 -21.81 -17.17
CA GLY A 230 -9.05 -22.19 -17.59
C GLY A 230 -9.06 -23.12 -18.79
N GLU A 231 -8.29 -22.79 -19.84
CA GLU A 231 -8.19 -23.64 -21.04
C GLU A 231 -7.54 -25.00 -20.75
N GLU A 232 -6.50 -25.05 -19.91
CA GLU A 232 -5.89 -26.31 -19.48
C GLU A 232 -6.87 -27.19 -18.70
N LEU A 233 -7.63 -26.60 -17.76
CA LEU A 233 -8.65 -27.31 -16.99
C LEU A 233 -9.81 -27.77 -17.87
N ARG A 234 -10.25 -26.92 -18.82
CA ARG A 234 -11.31 -27.23 -19.78
C ARG A 234 -10.93 -28.44 -20.63
N SER A 235 -9.72 -28.44 -21.18
CA SER A 235 -9.17 -29.53 -21.98
C SER A 235 -9.05 -30.82 -21.15
N HIS A 236 -8.45 -30.73 -19.95
CA HIS A 236 -8.24 -31.88 -19.07
C HIS A 236 -9.54 -32.56 -18.63
N PHE A 237 -10.56 -31.77 -18.29
CA PHE A 237 -11.87 -32.27 -17.84
C PHE A 237 -12.90 -32.44 -18.96
N ASN A 238 -12.52 -32.18 -20.22
CA ASN A 238 -13.37 -32.27 -21.40
C ASN A 238 -14.68 -31.46 -21.24
N ILE A 239 -14.56 -30.22 -20.77
CA ILE A 239 -15.67 -29.28 -20.61
C ILE A 239 -15.93 -28.62 -21.96
N GLU A 240 -17.17 -28.69 -22.46
CA GLU A 240 -17.52 -28.12 -23.77
C GLU A 240 -17.30 -26.60 -23.81
N GLU A 241 -17.90 -25.87 -22.88
CA GLU A 241 -17.81 -24.41 -22.79
C GLU A 241 -18.07 -23.91 -21.36
N PHE A 242 -17.44 -22.80 -20.99
CA PHE A 242 -17.75 -22.09 -19.75
C PHE A 242 -18.91 -21.10 -19.96
N SER A 243 -19.92 -21.21 -19.11
CA SER A 243 -21.01 -20.24 -19.08
C SER A 243 -20.63 -18.99 -18.28
N PRO A 244 -21.13 -17.80 -18.66
CA PRO A 244 -20.95 -16.61 -17.84
C PRO A 244 -21.62 -16.76 -16.48
N VAL A 245 -20.85 -16.67 -15.39
CA VAL A 245 -21.34 -16.88 -14.01
C VAL A 245 -22.47 -15.93 -13.61
N SER A 246 -22.55 -14.75 -14.24
CA SER A 246 -23.51 -13.70 -13.89
C SER A 246 -24.85 -13.82 -14.63
N LEU A 247 -24.99 -14.74 -15.58
CA LEU A 247 -26.24 -14.94 -16.31
C LEU A 247 -27.12 -15.96 -15.57
N PRO A 248 -28.44 -15.70 -15.50
CA PRO A 248 -29.37 -16.68 -14.99
C PRO A 248 -29.37 -17.97 -15.83
N ALA A 249 -29.27 -19.12 -15.18
CA ALA A 249 -29.37 -20.44 -15.79
C ALA A 249 -30.22 -21.37 -14.90
N GLN A 250 -31.15 -22.10 -15.52
CA GLN A 250 -31.95 -23.12 -14.83
C GLN A 250 -31.27 -24.48 -14.81
N ASP A 251 -30.44 -24.77 -15.82
CA ASP A 251 -29.65 -25.98 -15.89
C ASP A 251 -28.32 -25.83 -15.14
N THR A 252 -27.68 -26.96 -14.86
CA THR A 252 -26.33 -26.97 -14.27
C THR A 252 -25.33 -26.50 -15.33
N VAL A 253 -24.51 -25.52 -14.97
CA VAL A 253 -23.50 -24.92 -15.85
C VAL A 253 -22.10 -25.03 -15.24
N SER A 254 -21.10 -25.10 -16.11
CA SER A 254 -19.69 -25.00 -15.73
C SER A 254 -19.24 -23.54 -15.83
N VAL A 255 -18.62 -23.01 -14.77
CA VAL A 255 -18.13 -21.63 -14.72
C VAL A 255 -16.66 -21.61 -14.32
N LEU A 256 -15.92 -20.68 -14.91
CA LEU A 256 -14.51 -20.41 -14.63
C LEU A 256 -14.37 -19.06 -13.89
N GLY A 257 -13.50 -19.01 -12.90
CA GLY A 257 -13.13 -17.75 -12.28
C GLY A 257 -12.11 -17.86 -11.17
N GLN A 258 -11.82 -16.72 -10.56
CA GLN A 258 -10.92 -16.58 -9.43
C GLN A 258 -11.70 -16.38 -8.13
N VAL A 259 -11.31 -17.09 -7.07
CA VAL A 259 -11.89 -16.94 -5.74
C VAL A 259 -11.49 -15.61 -5.12
N CYS A 260 -12.47 -14.85 -4.67
CA CYS A 260 -12.32 -13.56 -4.00
C CYS A 260 -13.06 -13.55 -2.66
N CYS A 261 -12.81 -12.51 -1.85
CA CYS A 261 -13.49 -12.28 -0.58
C CYS A 261 -14.35 -11.02 -0.69
N ASP A 262 -15.56 -11.04 -0.13
CA ASP A 262 -16.46 -9.87 -0.10
C ASP A 262 -16.01 -8.73 0.84
N SER A 263 -14.92 -8.97 1.58
CA SER A 263 -14.40 -8.06 2.59
C SER A 263 -12.88 -8.17 2.69
N ASN A 264 -12.25 -7.19 3.33
CA ASN A 264 -10.82 -7.18 3.64
C ASN A 264 -10.44 -8.10 4.81
N GLY A 265 -11.36 -8.99 5.22
CA GLY A 265 -11.18 -9.92 6.33
C GLY A 265 -10.65 -11.28 5.89
N LYS A 266 -10.73 -12.26 6.81
CA LYS A 266 -10.41 -13.65 6.50
C LYS A 266 -11.57 -14.28 5.70
N LEU A 267 -11.24 -14.92 4.58
CA LEU A 267 -12.19 -15.71 3.79
C LEU A 267 -12.87 -16.79 4.65
N ASN A 268 -14.18 -16.91 4.51
CA ASN A 268 -15.02 -17.92 5.14
C ASN A 268 -16.09 -18.40 4.13
N ALA A 269 -16.88 -19.41 4.50
CA ALA A 269 -17.83 -20.06 3.60
C ALA A 269 -18.95 -19.12 3.09
N GLN A 270 -19.30 -18.08 3.85
CA GLN A 270 -20.34 -17.12 3.49
C GLN A 270 -19.81 -15.93 2.68
N SER A 271 -18.49 -15.71 2.69
CA SER A 271 -17.83 -14.57 2.06
C SER A 271 -17.15 -14.91 0.74
N VAL A 272 -17.44 -16.08 0.16
CA VAL A 272 -16.83 -16.55 -1.09
C VAL A 272 -17.46 -15.81 -2.27
N LEU A 273 -16.62 -15.12 -3.04
CA LEU A 273 -16.98 -14.55 -4.34
C LEU A 273 -16.22 -15.30 -5.44
N LEU A 274 -16.82 -15.40 -6.62
CA LEU A 274 -16.15 -15.81 -7.84
C LEU A 274 -16.09 -14.64 -8.80
N GLU A 275 -14.88 -14.23 -9.17
CA GLU A 275 -14.60 -13.24 -10.19
C GLU A 275 -14.33 -13.95 -11.52
N ALA A 276 -15.24 -13.81 -12.49
CA ALA A 276 -15.05 -14.37 -13.82
C ALA A 276 -14.10 -13.51 -14.66
N SER A 277 -13.46 -14.13 -15.66
CA SER A 277 -12.61 -13.40 -16.61
C SER A 277 -13.42 -12.39 -17.44
N GLN A 278 -12.72 -11.53 -18.18
CA GLN A 278 -13.36 -10.47 -18.94
C GLN A 278 -14.29 -11.02 -20.03
N GLU A 279 -13.92 -12.14 -20.65
CA GLU A 279 -14.73 -12.81 -21.68
C GLU A 279 -16.04 -13.39 -21.10
N HIS A 280 -16.04 -13.72 -19.80
CA HIS A 280 -17.18 -14.32 -19.10
C HIS A 280 -17.96 -13.30 -18.22
N GLY A 281 -17.79 -12.00 -18.50
CA GLY A 281 -18.64 -10.93 -17.96
C GLY A 281 -18.01 -10.06 -16.86
N ALA A 282 -16.73 -10.26 -16.52
CA ALA A 282 -15.94 -9.41 -15.61
C ALA A 282 -16.66 -9.03 -14.30
N ARG A 283 -17.50 -9.93 -13.78
CA ARG A 283 -18.37 -9.66 -12.64
C ARG A 283 -18.10 -10.63 -11.52
N GLN A 284 -18.18 -10.11 -10.31
CA GLN A 284 -18.11 -10.89 -9.09
C GLN A 284 -19.50 -11.41 -8.71
N VAL A 285 -19.59 -12.71 -8.46
CA VAL A 285 -20.84 -13.37 -8.05
C VAL A 285 -20.58 -14.12 -6.74
N PRO A 286 -21.40 -13.93 -5.69
CA PRO A 286 -21.34 -14.74 -4.49
C PRO A 286 -21.55 -16.22 -4.79
N VAL A 287 -20.71 -17.07 -4.20
CA VAL A 287 -20.79 -18.52 -4.34
C VAL A 287 -21.33 -19.12 -3.05
N ASP A 288 -22.40 -19.89 -3.17
CA ASP A 288 -22.90 -20.73 -2.11
C ASP A 288 -22.21 -22.09 -2.19
N VAL A 289 -21.45 -22.42 -1.15
CA VAL A 289 -20.68 -23.67 -1.06
C VAL A 289 -21.38 -24.72 -0.18
N SER A 290 -22.61 -24.46 0.26
CA SER A 290 -23.35 -25.36 1.18
C SER A 290 -23.61 -26.76 0.61
N GLU A 291 -23.72 -26.89 -0.72
CA GLU A 291 -23.96 -28.17 -1.40
C GLU A 291 -22.65 -28.91 -1.77
N LEU A 292 -21.48 -28.28 -1.56
CA LEU A 292 -20.19 -28.93 -1.76
C LEU A 292 -19.88 -29.85 -0.57
N LYS A 293 -19.63 -31.14 -0.85
CA LYS A 293 -19.25 -32.12 0.18
C LYS A 293 -17.88 -31.83 0.78
N ASP A 294 -16.92 -31.53 -0.09
CA ASP A 294 -15.54 -31.26 0.27
C ASP A 294 -15.04 -30.11 -0.61
N TYR A 295 -14.34 -29.14 -0.01
CA TYR A 295 -13.73 -28.04 -0.75
C TYR A 295 -12.52 -27.48 -0.01
N SER A 296 -11.58 -26.92 -0.78
CA SER A 296 -10.47 -26.12 -0.27
C SER A 296 -10.33 -24.90 -1.14
N LEU A 297 -10.65 -23.73 -0.56
CA LEU A 297 -10.68 -22.45 -1.26
C LEU A 297 -9.75 -21.44 -0.58
N PHE A 298 -9.00 -20.68 -1.37
CA PHE A 298 -8.22 -19.54 -0.89
C PHE A 298 -8.32 -18.34 -1.84
N PRO A 299 -8.21 -17.09 -1.34
CA PRO A 299 -8.26 -15.92 -2.20
C PRO A 299 -7.17 -15.96 -3.27
N GLY A 300 -7.59 -15.73 -4.51
CA GLY A 300 -6.72 -15.71 -5.67
C GLY A 300 -6.62 -17.05 -6.42
N GLN A 301 -7.21 -18.13 -5.90
CA GLN A 301 -7.28 -19.44 -6.54
C GLN A 301 -8.17 -19.39 -7.78
N VAL A 302 -7.66 -19.88 -8.92
CA VAL A 302 -8.48 -20.08 -10.12
C VAL A 302 -9.16 -21.45 -10.00
N VAL A 303 -10.48 -21.48 -10.21
CA VAL A 303 -11.31 -22.67 -10.02
C VAL A 303 -12.31 -22.81 -11.15
N VAL A 304 -12.69 -24.06 -11.41
CA VAL A 304 -13.88 -24.39 -12.20
C VAL A 304 -14.93 -24.95 -11.25
N LEU A 305 -16.13 -24.40 -11.33
CA LEU A 305 -17.28 -24.84 -10.54
C LEU A 305 -18.39 -25.32 -11.47
N GLU A 306 -19.07 -26.37 -11.04
CA GLU A 306 -20.36 -26.79 -11.58
C GLU A 306 -21.46 -26.44 -10.58
N GLY A 307 -22.59 -25.98 -11.09
CA GLY A 307 -23.67 -25.50 -10.25
C GLY A 307 -24.75 -24.77 -11.02
N MET A 308 -25.61 -24.07 -10.30
CA MET A 308 -26.73 -23.32 -10.87
C MET A 308 -26.73 -21.88 -10.37
N ASN A 309 -27.14 -20.95 -11.24
CA ASN A 309 -27.42 -19.58 -10.85
C ASN A 309 -28.79 -19.18 -11.39
N THR A 310 -29.86 -19.55 -10.68
CA THR A 310 -31.23 -19.33 -11.18
C THR A 310 -31.63 -17.85 -11.20
N SER A 311 -30.98 -17.00 -10.39
CA SER A 311 -31.31 -15.57 -10.26
C SER A 311 -30.33 -14.63 -10.99
N GLY A 312 -29.17 -15.13 -11.43
CA GLY A 312 -28.04 -14.30 -11.89
C GLY A 312 -27.28 -13.60 -10.75
N SER A 313 -27.68 -13.76 -9.49
CA SER A 313 -27.12 -13.01 -8.35
C SER A 313 -26.33 -13.85 -7.34
N ARG A 314 -26.46 -15.18 -7.37
CA ARG A 314 -25.74 -16.10 -6.49
C ARG A 314 -25.57 -17.43 -7.19
N PHE A 315 -24.34 -17.93 -7.26
CA PHE A 315 -24.04 -19.23 -7.84
C PHE A 315 -24.04 -20.30 -6.75
N VAL A 316 -24.91 -21.30 -6.85
CA VAL A 316 -24.93 -22.44 -5.91
C VAL A 316 -24.06 -23.55 -6.50
N ALA A 317 -22.89 -23.77 -5.90
CA ALA A 317 -21.92 -24.73 -6.39
C ALA A 317 -22.28 -26.15 -5.91
N SER A 318 -22.42 -27.08 -6.86
CA SER A 318 -22.66 -28.50 -6.60
C SER A 318 -21.39 -29.35 -6.76
N LYS A 319 -20.40 -28.87 -7.51
CA LYS A 319 -19.10 -29.53 -7.68
C LYS A 319 -17.99 -28.52 -7.88
N LEU A 320 -16.84 -28.79 -7.25
CA LEU A 320 -15.57 -28.10 -7.46
C LEU A 320 -14.61 -29.06 -8.16
N TYR A 321 -14.05 -28.63 -9.28
CA TYR A 321 -13.02 -29.40 -9.99
C TYR A 321 -11.68 -29.37 -9.24
N GLU A 322 -10.99 -30.50 -9.20
CA GLU A 322 -9.68 -30.61 -8.54
C GLU A 322 -8.61 -29.89 -9.37
N GLY A 323 -7.61 -29.31 -8.69
CA GLY A 323 -6.47 -28.68 -9.35
C GLY A 323 -5.62 -29.72 -10.08
N VAL A 324 -5.24 -29.41 -11.32
CA VAL A 324 -4.39 -30.28 -12.15
C VAL A 324 -2.93 -29.82 -12.00
N PRO A 325 -2.01 -30.67 -11.50
CA PRO A 325 -0.60 -30.31 -11.42
C PRO A 325 0.06 -30.34 -12.79
N LEU A 326 1.12 -29.55 -12.96
CA LEU A 326 1.98 -29.65 -14.14
C LEU A 326 2.65 -31.04 -14.20
N PRO A 327 2.94 -31.55 -15.41
CA PRO A 327 3.65 -32.80 -15.57
C PRO A 327 5.04 -32.72 -14.95
N PHE A 328 5.55 -33.88 -14.49
CA PHE A 328 6.92 -33.96 -14.00
C PHE A 328 7.92 -33.67 -15.13
N THR A 329 9.03 -33.03 -14.77
CA THR A 329 10.12 -32.81 -15.71
C THR A 329 10.68 -34.15 -16.19
N PRO A 330 10.89 -34.34 -17.50
CA PRO A 330 11.51 -35.55 -18.01
C PRO A 330 12.95 -35.61 -17.50
N VAL A 331 13.27 -36.69 -16.80
CA VAL A 331 14.65 -36.97 -16.37
C VAL A 331 15.43 -37.39 -17.62
N HIS A 332 16.29 -36.53 -18.13
CA HIS A 332 17.27 -36.92 -19.15
C HIS A 332 18.24 -37.94 -18.51
N SER A 333 18.10 -39.21 -18.88
CA SER A 333 18.92 -40.33 -18.44
C SER A 333 20.16 -40.53 -19.29
#